data_AF-A0A529SJ86-F1
#
_entry.id   AF-A0A529SJ86-F1
#
_cell.length_a   1.000
_cell.length_b   1.000
_cell.length_c   1.000
_cell.angle_alpha   90.00
_cell.angle_beta   90.00
_cell.angle_gamma   90.00
#
_symmetry.space_group_name_H-M   'P 1'
#
loop_
_entity.id
_entity.type
_entity.pdbx_description
1 polymer ?
#
loop_
_entity_poly.entity_id
_entity_poly.type
_entity_poly.pdbx_seq_one_letter_code
_entity_poly.pdbx_strand_id
1 'polypeptide(L)'
;TAYAADVLNVGAYPTNPPFEYKNESGTFEGFEVDIVNEAAKRIGMTTDIADLGFQALFAAVSSNRIDVAISSITITPERLKTLSFTQPYYDSD
;
A
#
# COMPACT_ATOMS: atom_id res chain seq x y z
N THR A 1 -23.52 15.85 12.03
CA THR A 1 -22.49 14.94 12.59
C THR A 1 -21.69 14.42 11.42
N ALA A 2 -20.39 14.70 11.36
CA ALA A 2 -19.54 14.14 10.31
C ALA A 2 -19.46 12.63 10.54
N TYR A 3 -19.79 11.83 9.52
CA TYR A 3 -19.46 10.40 9.54
C TYR A 3 -17.94 10.27 9.55
N ALA A 4 -17.40 9.37 10.38
CA ALA A 4 -15.99 9.02 10.27
C ALA A 4 -15.73 8.51 8.85
N ALA A 5 -14.71 9.03 8.18
CA ALA A 5 -14.30 8.50 6.89
C ALA A 5 -13.91 7.01 7.06
N ASP A 6 -14.31 6.16 6.12
CA ASP A 6 -13.92 4.75 6.16
C ASP A 6 -12.39 4.62 6.02
N VAL A 7 -11.79 3.61 6.66
CA VAL A 7 -10.32 3.42 6.69
C VAL A 7 -9.91 2.39 5.66
N LEU A 8 -8.96 2.74 4.79
CA LEU A 8 -8.26 1.86 3.88
C LEU A 8 -7.01 1.32 4.59
N ASN A 9 -7.01 0.02 4.91
CA ASN A 9 -5.89 -0.64 5.58
C ASN A 9 -4.83 -0.99 4.53
N VAL A 10 -3.66 -0.39 4.65
CA VAL A 10 -2.56 -0.53 3.68
C VAL A 10 -1.41 -1.29 4.34
N GLY A 11 -0.81 -2.23 3.63
CA GLY A 11 0.48 -2.81 4.01
C GLY A 11 1.63 -2.22 3.21
N ALA A 12 2.75 -1.94 3.86
CA ALA A 12 3.97 -1.46 3.22
C ALA A 12 5.23 -2.01 3.90
N TYR A 13 6.31 -2.19 3.13
CA TYR A 13 7.64 -2.59 3.60
C TYR A 13 8.60 -1.38 3.58
N PRO A 14 8.86 -0.72 4.73
CA PRO A 14 9.48 0.62 4.80
C PRO A 14 11.00 0.64 4.59
N THR A 15 11.53 -0.14 3.66
CA THR A 15 12.97 -0.19 3.37
C THR A 15 13.29 0.11 1.90
N ASN A 16 12.44 0.90 1.24
CA ASN A 16 12.53 1.15 -0.20
C ASN A 16 12.43 2.66 -0.52
N PRO A 17 13.31 3.52 0.01
CA PRO A 17 13.33 4.92 -0.42
C PRO A 17 13.71 5.04 -1.91
N PRO A 18 13.09 5.95 -2.67
CA PRO A 18 12.14 7.00 -2.25
C PRO A 18 10.65 6.58 -2.30
N PHE A 19 10.35 5.31 -2.53
CA PHE A 19 8.97 4.81 -2.76
C PHE A 19 8.18 4.70 -1.46
N GLU A 20 8.74 4.03 -0.46
CA GLU A 20 8.16 3.93 0.87
C GLU A 20 9.23 3.66 1.93
N TYR A 21 9.21 4.49 2.98
CA TYR A 21 10.13 4.40 4.10
C TYR A 21 9.49 5.03 5.34
N LYS A 22 10.13 4.88 6.50
CA LYS A 22 9.76 5.62 7.71
C LYS A 22 10.73 6.77 7.93
N ASN A 23 10.19 7.96 8.16
CA ASN A 23 10.98 9.13 8.55
C ASN A 23 11.51 8.98 10.00
N GLU A 24 12.24 9.99 10.50
CA GLU A 24 12.82 9.98 11.86
C GLU A 24 11.77 9.86 12.98
N SER A 25 10.52 10.26 12.71
CA SER A 25 9.40 10.11 13.65
C SER A 25 8.75 8.72 13.63
N GLY A 26 9.18 7.83 12.73
CA GLY A 26 8.59 6.52 12.51
C GLY A 26 7.33 6.53 11.62
N THR A 27 7.01 7.67 11.00
CA THR A 27 5.85 7.84 10.12
C THR A 27 6.20 7.42 8.69
N PHE A 28 5.28 6.75 8.01
CA PHE A 28 5.43 6.40 6.59
C PHE A 28 5.49 7.64 5.70
N GLU A 29 6.46 7.66 4.79
CA GLU A 29 6.65 8.66 3.73
C GLU A 29 7.12 7.97 2.44
N GLY A 30 6.96 8.67 1.32
CA GLY A 30 7.46 8.25 0.02
C GLY A 30 6.41 8.34 -1.08
N PHE A 31 6.86 8.10 -2.32
CA PHE A 31 6.02 8.22 -3.51
C PHE A 31 4.77 7.31 -3.47
N GLU A 32 4.91 6.05 -3.06
CA GLU A 32 3.77 5.12 -3.01
C GLU A 32 2.83 5.42 -1.84
N VAL A 33 3.36 5.99 -0.75
CA VAL A 33 2.57 6.52 0.37
C VAL A 33 1.69 7.69 -0.09
N ASP A 34 2.26 8.61 -0.89
CA ASP A 34 1.51 9.73 -1.46
C ASP A 34 0.40 9.25 -2.42
N ILE A 35 0.70 8.25 -3.26
CA ILE A 35 -0.30 7.65 -4.16
C ILE A 35 -1.48 7.08 -3.39
N VAL A 36 -1.23 6.22 -2.39
CA VAL A 36 -2.32 5.53 -1.68
C VAL A 36 -3.14 6.50 -0.84
N ASN A 37 -2.51 7.53 -0.27
CA ASN A 37 -3.20 8.60 0.45
C ASN A 37 -4.12 9.43 -0.46
N GLU A 38 -3.64 9.83 -1.64
CA GLU A 38 -4.44 10.58 -2.60
C GLU A 38 -5.57 9.71 -3.19
N ALA A 39 -5.32 8.43 -3.44
CA ALA A 39 -6.34 7.48 -3.88
C ALA A 39 -7.46 7.32 -2.83
N ALA A 40 -7.10 7.09 -1.56
CA ALA A 40 -8.05 6.99 -0.45
C ALA A 40 -8.88 8.28 -0.29
N LYS A 41 -8.22 9.43 -0.35
CA LYS A 41 -8.89 10.74 -0.28
C LYS A 41 -9.94 10.92 -1.38
N ARG A 42 -9.64 10.53 -2.63
CA ARG A 42 -10.59 10.63 -3.76
C ARG A 42 -11.85 9.78 -3.60
N ILE A 43 -11.76 8.69 -2.83
CA ILE A 43 -12.89 7.81 -2.52
C ILE A 43 -13.53 8.11 -1.16
N GLY A 44 -13.13 9.21 -0.50
CA GLY A 44 -13.71 9.63 0.79
C GLY A 44 -13.22 8.81 1.99
N MET A 45 -12.05 8.18 1.88
CA MET A 45 -11.42 7.35 2.91
C MET A 45 -10.15 7.98 3.47
N THR A 46 -9.69 7.47 4.61
CA THR A 46 -8.35 7.72 5.16
C THR A 46 -7.52 6.44 5.10
N THR A 47 -6.19 6.53 5.25
CA THR A 47 -5.30 5.36 5.26
C THR A 47 -4.84 5.01 6.66
N ASP A 48 -4.66 3.71 6.93
CA ASP A 48 -3.88 3.19 8.05
C ASP A 48 -2.81 2.24 7.49
N ILE A 49 -1.53 2.62 7.64
CA ILE A 49 -0.42 1.93 6.98
C ILE A 49 0.33 1.07 7.99
N ALA A 50 0.26 -0.25 7.79
CA ALA A 50 0.95 -1.25 8.58
C ALA A 50 2.33 -1.58 8.01
N ASP A 51 3.33 -1.61 8.90
CA ASP A 51 4.67 -2.11 8.61
C ASP A 51 4.67 -3.64 8.58
N LEU A 52 4.88 -4.19 7.39
CA LEU A 52 4.91 -5.62 7.13
C LEU A 52 6.15 -5.97 6.31
N GLY A 53 6.74 -7.12 6.58
CA GLY A 53 7.77 -7.66 5.68
C GLY A 53 7.18 -7.93 4.29
N PHE A 54 7.98 -7.73 3.24
CA PHE A 54 7.52 -7.82 1.85
C PHE A 54 6.71 -9.09 1.52
N GLN A 55 7.16 -10.27 1.99
CA GLN A 55 6.43 -11.53 1.76
C GLN A 55 5.11 -11.61 2.53
N ALA A 56 5.03 -10.97 3.70
CA ALA A 56 3.82 -10.97 4.52
C ALA A 56 2.69 -10.13 3.90
N LEU A 57 3.01 -9.17 3.01
CA LEU A 57 2.02 -8.37 2.28
C LEU A 57 1.05 -9.26 1.50
N PHE A 58 1.56 -10.26 0.79
CA PHE A 58 0.75 -11.14 -0.05
C PHE A 58 -0.24 -11.96 0.79
N ALA A 59 0.22 -12.49 1.93
CA ALA A 59 -0.63 -13.24 2.85
C ALA A 59 -1.66 -12.33 3.54
N ALA A 60 -1.27 -11.11 3.89
CA ALA A 60 -2.15 -10.14 4.54
C ALA A 60 -3.29 -9.68 3.61
N VAL A 61 -3.00 -9.40 2.33
CA VAL A 61 -4.04 -9.10 1.32
C VAL A 61 -4.94 -10.33 1.12
N SER A 62 -4.37 -11.52 0.93
CA SER A 62 -5.14 -12.74 0.65
C SER A 62 -6.08 -13.16 1.79
N SER A 63 -5.79 -12.73 3.03
CA SER A 63 -6.60 -12.99 4.22
C SER A 63 -7.53 -11.83 4.60
N ASN A 64 -7.60 -10.78 3.77
CA ASN A 64 -8.32 -9.53 4.06
C ASN A 64 -7.92 -8.87 5.39
N ARG A 65 -6.67 -9.08 5.85
CA ARG A 65 -6.12 -8.35 7.00
C ARG A 65 -5.75 -6.91 6.63
N ILE A 66 -5.36 -6.70 5.38
CA ILE A 66 -5.17 -5.40 4.75
C ILE A 66 -5.94 -5.39 3.44
N ASP A 67 -6.36 -4.21 3.01
CA ASP A 67 -7.14 -4.02 1.78
C ASP A 67 -6.23 -3.89 0.55
N VAL A 68 -5.08 -3.23 0.72
CA VAL A 68 -4.12 -2.95 -0.36
C VAL A 68 -2.69 -3.11 0.15
N ALA A 69 -1.78 -3.56 -0.71
CA ALA A 69 -0.34 -3.52 -0.46
C ALA A 69 0.35 -2.58 -1.46
N ILE A 70 1.24 -1.74 -0.94
CA ILE A 70 2.25 -0.99 -1.71
C ILE A 70 3.63 -1.53 -1.32
N SER A 71 4.62 -1.44 -2.21
CA SER A 71 6.06 -1.72 -2.03
C SER A 71 6.74 -2.08 -3.35
N SER A 72 6.55 -1.27 -4.38
CA SER A 72 7.09 -1.47 -5.74
C SER A 72 6.91 -2.91 -6.24
N ILE A 73 5.72 -3.47 -5.98
CA ILE A 73 5.43 -4.87 -6.26
C ILE A 73 5.32 -5.08 -7.77
N THR A 74 6.35 -5.68 -8.36
CA THR A 74 6.33 -6.05 -9.78
C THR A 74 5.14 -6.96 -10.09
N ILE A 75 4.37 -6.58 -11.10
CA ILE A 75 3.27 -7.40 -11.62
C ILE A 75 3.88 -8.57 -12.40
N THR A 76 3.61 -9.80 -11.97
CA THR A 76 4.09 -11.01 -12.65
C THR A 76 2.93 -11.96 -12.95
N PRO A 77 3.05 -12.82 -13.98
CA PRO A 77 2.02 -13.81 -14.28
C PRO A 77 1.69 -14.74 -13.11
N GLU A 78 2.68 -15.04 -12.25
CA GLU A 78 2.45 -15.89 -11.07
C GLU A 78 1.60 -15.16 -10.02
N ARG A 79 1.90 -13.90 -9.71
CA ARG A 79 1.13 -13.11 -8.74
C ARG A 79 -0.29 -12.85 -9.22
N LEU A 80 -0.49 -12.66 -10.53
CA LEU A 80 -1.81 -12.47 -11.14
C LEU A 80 -2.75 -13.68 -11.01
N LYS A 81 -2.22 -14.87 -10.72
CA LYS A 81 -3.07 -16.07 -10.48
C LYS A 81 -3.85 -15.99 -9.18
N THR A 82 -3.34 -15.25 -8.19
CA THR A 82 -3.88 -15.24 -6.83
C THR A 82 -4.22 -13.84 -6.31
N LEU A 83 -3.72 -12.78 -6.95
CA LEU A 83 -3.89 -11.40 -6.52
C LEU A 83 -4.42 -10.53 -7.66
N SER A 84 -5.21 -9.53 -7.30
CA SER A 84 -5.58 -8.44 -8.19
C SER A 84 -4.58 -7.29 -8.05
N PHE A 85 -4.28 -6.62 -9.16
CA PHE A 85 -3.40 -5.46 -9.22
C PHE A 85 -4.13 -4.25 -9.79
N THR A 86 -3.70 -3.06 -9.40
CA THR A 86 -4.07 -1.83 -10.08
C THR A 86 -3.45 -1.77 -11.47
N GLN A 87 -3.77 -0.72 -12.22
CA GLN A 87 -2.91 -0.32 -13.33
C GLN A 87 -1.50 0.00 -12.78
N PRO A 88 -0.43 -0.33 -13.54
CA PRO A 88 0.93 -0.01 -13.11
C PRO A 88 1.11 1.50 -13.01
N TYR A 89 1.82 1.95 -11.97
CA TYR A 89 2.09 3.37 -11.71
C TYR A 89 3.57 3.76 -11.84
N TYR A 90 4.46 2.77 -11.96
CA TYR A 90 5.89 2.95 -12.15
C TYR A 90 6.43 1.82 -13.01
N ASP A 91 7.32 2.16 -13.94
CA ASP A 91 8.08 1.22 -14.75
C ASP A 91 9.57 1.40 -14.39
N SER A 92 10.24 0.28 -14.10
CA SER A 92 11.62 0.28 -13.62
C SER A 92 12.66 -0.02 -14.70
N ASP A 93 12.21 -0.29 -15.93
CA ASP A 93 13.05 -0.69 -17.06
C ASP A 93 13.53 0.49 -17.94
#